data_AF-A0A2V1BDG1-F1
#
_entry.id   AF-A0A2V1BDG1-F1
#
_cell.length_a   1.000
_cell.length_b   1.000
_cell.length_c   1.000
_cell.angle_alpha   90.00
_cell.angle_beta   90.00
_cell.angle_gamma   90.00
#
_symmetry.space_group_name_H-M   'P 1'
#
loop_
_entity.id
_entity.type
_entity.pdbx_description
1 polymer ?
#
loop_
_entity_poly.entity_id
_entity_poly.type
_entity_poly.pdbx_seq_one_letter_code
_entity_poly.pdbx_strand_id
1 'polypeptide(L)'
;HPNIVTALKAFTTNSGFYIVLEHMPLFFEPIVRSPAYPDARQLAQIITGVTYLVVKGFEYGSFTCSNILLNTDGDVKIGRQDVLI
;
A
#
# COMPACT_ATOMS: atom_id res chain seq x y z
N HIS A 1 7.15 6.95 -4.75
CA HIS A 1 6.34 6.77 -5.98
C HIS A 1 4.87 7.02 -5.61
N PRO A 2 4.05 7.69 -6.43
CA PRO A 2 2.69 8.11 -6.05
C PRO A 2 1.77 6.98 -5.59
N ASN A 3 1.92 5.77 -6.14
CA ASN A 3 1.13 4.58 -5.75
C ASN A 3 1.80 3.68 -4.71
N ILE A 4 2.78 4.19 -3.96
CA ILE A 4 3.42 3.51 -2.84
C ILE A 4 3.21 4.35 -1.59
N VAL A 5 2.86 3.72 -0.47
CA VAL A 5 2.68 4.40 0.81
C VAL A 5 3.97 5.15 1.19
N THR A 6 3.80 6.41 1.55
CA THR A 6 4.88 7.34 1.88
C THR A 6 5.30 7.15 3.33
N ALA A 7 6.58 6.89 3.55
CA ALA A 7 7.17 7.01 4.87
C ALA A 7 7.43 8.49 5.18
N LEU A 8 6.76 9.01 6.20
CA LEU A 8 6.88 10.39 6.66
C LEU A 8 8.07 10.57 7.60
N LYS A 9 8.35 9.55 8.43
CA LYS A 9 9.47 9.56 9.37
C LYS A 9 9.92 8.14 9.66
N ALA A 10 11.22 7.95 9.84
CA ALA A 10 11.79 6.74 10.39
C ALA A 10 12.67 7.11 11.60
N PHE A 11 12.55 6.37 12.69
CA PHE A 11 13.34 6.63 13.89
C PHE A 11 13.55 5.35 14.70
N THR A 12 14.67 5.31 15.43
CA THR A 12 15.00 4.23 16.34
C THR A 12 14.87 4.74 17.77
N THR A 13 14.34 3.89 18.65
CA THR A 13 14.35 4.11 20.09
C THR A 13 15.01 2.90 20.76
N ASN A 14 15.17 2.96 22.09
CA ASN A 14 15.66 1.80 22.85
C ASN A 14 14.78 0.56 22.69
N SER A 15 13.52 0.71 22.28
CA SER A 15 12.56 -0.39 22.09
C SER A 15 12.45 -0.87 20.64
N GLY A 16 13.15 -0.26 19.68
CA GLY A 16 13.17 -0.74 18.30
C GLY A 16 13.12 0.35 17.23
N PHE A 17 12.86 -0.07 15.99
CA PHE A 17 12.77 0.78 14.81
C PHE A 17 11.30 1.03 14.45
N TYR A 18 10.97 2.30 14.23
CA TYR A 18 9.60 2.76 13.98
C TYR A 18 9.56 3.56 12.69
N ILE A 19 8.50 3.35 11.90
CA ILE A 19 8.22 4.13 10.70
C ILE A 19 6.83 4.75 10.84
N VAL A 20 6.76 6.06 10.65
CA VAL A 20 5.49 6.79 10.49
C VAL A 20 5.16 6.82 9.01
N LEU A 21 3.99 6.29 8.66
CA LEU A 21 3.48 6.27 7.30
C LEU A 21 2.40 7.33 7.11
N GLU A 22 2.16 7.72 5.87
CA GLU A 22 0.97 8.51 5.54
C GLU A 22 -0.30 7.75 5.92
N HIS A 23 -1.35 8.50 6.28
CA HIS A 23 -2.58 7.91 6.76
C HIS A 23 -3.42 7.38 5.60
N MET A 24 -3.59 6.05 5.55
CA MET A 24 -4.45 5.35 4.60
C MET A 24 -5.46 4.51 5.39
N PRO A 25 -6.69 5.02 5.63
CA PRO A 25 -7.63 4.46 6.60
C PRO A 25 -8.23 3.10 6.25
N LEU A 26 -8.20 2.70 4.98
CA LEU A 26 -8.92 1.53 4.50
C LEU A 26 -7.97 0.54 3.82
N PHE A 27 -8.21 -0.75 4.06
CA PHE A 27 -7.68 -1.81 3.21
C PHE A 27 -8.57 -1.96 1.98
N PHE A 28 -7.98 -2.40 0.87
CA PHE A 28 -8.70 -2.63 -0.37
C PHE A 28 -9.48 -3.96 -0.38
N GLU A 29 -9.06 -4.92 0.44
CA GLU A 29 -9.67 -6.25 0.51
C GLU A 29 -11.20 -6.25 0.75
N PRO A 30 -11.78 -5.45 1.67
CA PRO A 30 -13.22 -5.34 1.83
C PRO A 30 -13.96 -4.88 0.56
N ILE A 31 -13.32 -4.05 -0.28
CA ILE A 31 -13.92 -3.53 -1.52
C ILE A 31 -14.03 -4.64 -2.55
N VAL A 32 -12.97 -5.43 -2.71
CA VAL A 32 -12.95 -6.59 -3.61
C VAL A 32 -13.98 -7.64 -3.18
N ARG A 33 -14.27 -7.74 -1.87
CA ARG A 33 -15.31 -8.62 -1.33
C ARG A 33 -16.72 -8.04 -1.38
N SER A 34 -16.87 -6.78 -1.80
CA SER A 34 -18.15 -6.10 -1.90
C SER A 34 -18.71 -6.19 -3.32
N PRO A 35 -20.02 -5.95 -3.53
CA PRO A 35 -20.58 -5.81 -4.88
C PRO A 35 -20.02 -4.61 -5.65
N ALA A 36 -19.42 -3.64 -4.95
CA ALA A 36 -18.78 -2.49 -5.57
C ALA A 36 -17.43 -2.92 -6.14
N TYR A 37 -17.36 -2.93 -7.47
CA TYR A 37 -16.13 -3.26 -8.19
C TYR A 37 -15.19 -2.04 -8.22
N PRO A 38 -13.86 -2.25 -8.13
CA PRO A 38 -12.88 -1.20 -8.36
C PRO A 38 -13.07 -0.49 -9.70
N ASP A 39 -12.97 0.83 -9.71
CA ASP A 39 -12.99 1.55 -10.97
C ASP A 39 -11.66 1.41 -11.76
N ALA A 40 -11.68 1.83 -13.02
CA ALA A 40 -10.50 1.75 -13.88
C ALA A 40 -9.32 2.60 -13.35
N ARG A 41 -9.58 3.69 -12.63
CA ARG A 41 -8.54 4.55 -12.04
C ARG A 41 -7.81 3.79 -10.94
N GLN A 42 -8.55 3.13 -10.05
CA GLN A 42 -8.00 2.33 -8.96
C GLN A 42 -7.18 1.15 -9.49
N LEU A 43 -7.67 0.45 -10.51
CA LEU A 43 -6.92 -0.64 -11.16
C LEU A 43 -5.62 -0.13 -11.79
N ALA A 44 -5.64 1.01 -12.48
CA ALA A 44 -4.44 1.62 -13.06
C ALA A 44 -3.41 2.00 -11.98
N GLN A 45 -3.87 2.54 -10.85
CA GLN A 45 -3.00 2.88 -9.71
C GLN A 45 -2.33 1.63 -9.11
N ILE A 46 -3.07 0.53 -8.95
CA ILE A 46 -2.52 -0.76 -8.49
C ILE A 46 -1.44 -1.24 -9.45
N ILE A 47 -1.74 -1.32 -10.75
CA ILE A 47 -0.78 -1.79 -11.77
C ILE A 47 0.47 -0.91 -11.76
N THR A 48 0.31 0.41 -11.73
CA THR A 48 1.44 1.36 -11.73
C THR A 48 2.34 1.16 -10.50
N GLY A 49 1.75 1.02 -9.32
CA GLY A 49 2.50 0.74 -8.08
C GLY A 49 3.23 -0.60 -8.15
N VAL A 50 2.57 -1.64 -8.66
CA VAL A 50 3.13 -2.98 -8.79
C VAL A 50 4.31 -2.98 -9.77
N THR A 51 4.14 -2.39 -10.96
CA THR A 51 5.20 -2.26 -11.96
C THR A 51 6.40 -1.53 -11.39
N TYR A 52 6.18 -0.47 -10.61
CA TYR A 52 7.26 0.24 -9.93
C TYR A 52 8.06 -0.67 -8.99
N LEU A 53 7.39 -1.51 -8.18
CA LEU A 53 8.07 -2.44 -7.27
C LEU A 53 8.91 -3.48 -8.03
N VAL A 54 8.35 -4.07 -9.09
CA VAL A 54 9.05 -5.04 -9.95
C VAL A 54 10.30 -4.42 -10.57
N VAL A 55 10.19 -3.22 -11.14
CA VAL A 55 11.32 -2.50 -11.75
C VAL A 55 12.40 -2.17 -10.72
N LYS A 56 12.03 -1.97 -9.46
CA LYS A 56 12.98 -1.70 -8.36
C LYS A 56 13.56 -2.97 -7.73
N GLY A 57 13.20 -4.16 -8.21
CA GLY A 57 13.73 -5.43 -7.71
C GLY A 57 13.20 -5.80 -6.32
N PHE A 58 12.07 -5.23 -5.89
CA PHE A 58 11.39 -5.71 -4.69
C PHE A 58 10.69 -7.03 -5.03
N GLU A 59 11.18 -8.13 -4.48
CA GLU A 59 10.56 -9.45 -4.66
C GLU A 59 9.21 -9.53 -3.95
N TYR A 60 8.29 -10.25 -4.58
CA TYR A 60 6.93 -10.48 -4.09
C TYR A 60 6.94 -11.38 -2.84
N GLY A 61 7.11 -10.79 -1.65
CA GLY A 61 6.39 -11.28 -0.48
C GLY A 61 4.88 -11.22 -0.76
N SER A 62 4.08 -12.11 -0.17
CA SER A 62 2.66 -12.35 -0.51
C SER A 62 1.87 -11.07 -0.85
N PHE A 63 1.84 -10.68 -2.13
CA PHE A 63 1.11 -9.48 -2.56
C PHE A 63 -0.36 -9.87 -2.70
N THR A 64 -1.10 -9.59 -1.64
CA THR A 64 -2.54 -9.79 -1.59
C THR A 64 -3.24 -8.42 -1.59
N CYS A 65 -4.57 -8.43 -1.77
CA CYS A 65 -5.38 -7.23 -1.63
C CYS A 65 -5.29 -6.60 -0.23
N SER A 66 -4.79 -7.35 0.76
CA SER A 66 -4.52 -6.87 2.13
C SER A 66 -3.36 -5.88 2.20
N ASN A 67 -2.49 -5.83 1.18
CA ASN A 67 -1.36 -4.89 1.09
C ASN A 67 -1.71 -3.64 0.27
N ILE A 68 -2.94 -3.54 -0.21
CA ILE A 68 -3.41 -2.40 -0.99
C ILE A 68 -4.26 -1.55 -0.04
N LEU A 69 -3.92 -0.27 0.06
CA LEU A 69 -4.59 0.69 0.93
C LEU A 69 -5.32 1.73 0.09
N LEU A 70 -6.41 2.24 0.64
CA LEU A 70 -7.30 3.23 0.05
C LEU A 70 -7.49 4.42 1.01
N ASN A 71 -7.45 5.63 0.46
CA ASN A 71 -7.86 6.83 1.19
C ASN A 71 -9.31 7.24 0.89
N THR A 72 -9.81 8.24 1.61
CA THR A 72 -11.20 8.73 1.44
C THR A 72 -11.44 9.42 0.09
N ASP A 73 -10.38 9.82 -0.61
CA ASP A 73 -10.45 10.41 -1.96
C ASP A 73 -10.47 9.32 -3.06
N GLY A 74 -10.39 8.06 -2.65
CA GLY A 74 -10.43 6.89 -3.52
C GLY A 74 -9.08 6.56 -4.16
N ASP A 75 -7.97 7.14 -3.69
CA ASP A 75 -6.64 6.86 -4.19
C ASP A 75 -6.05 5.59 -3.58
N VAL A 76 -5.46 4.78 -4.44
CA VAL A 76 -4.87 3.50 -4.08
C VAL A 76 -3.35 3.60 -3.98
N LYS A 77 -2.81 3.06 -2.88
CA LYS A 77 -1.36 2.89 -2.68
C LYS A 77 -1.04 1.50 -2.17
N ILE A 78 0.11 0.99 -2.57
CA ILE A 78 0.65 -0.27 -2.07
C ILE A 78 1.37 -0.03 -0.75
N GLY A 79 0.90 -0.68 0.30
CA GLY A 79 1.58 -0.85 1.57
C GLY A 79 2.59 -1.99 1.51
N ARG A 80 3.63 -1.90 2.33
CA ARG A 80 4.67 -2.93 2.45
C ARG A 80 4.42 -3.74 3.72
N GLN A 81 4.32 -5.06 3.59
CA GLN A 81 3.94 -5.98 4.68
C GLN A 81 5.14 -6.42 5.54
N ASP A 82 6.35 -6.32 5.00
CA ASP A 82 7.64 -6.61 5.65
C ASP A 82 8.08 -5.52 6.65
N VAL A 83 7.25 -4.51 6.87
CA VAL A 83 7.29 -3.63 8.05
C VAL A 83 6.09 -3.97 8.96
N LEU A 84 5.84 -5.26 9.14
CA LEU A 84 5.05 -5.75 10.26
C LEU A 84 5.85 -5.50 11.54
N ILE A 85 5.26 -4.67 12.38
CA ILE A 85 5.60 -4.45 13.79
C ILE A 85 5.60 -5.80 14.52
#